data_AF-A0A4U8TJT9-F1
#
_entry.id   AF-A0A4U8TJT9-F1
#
_cell.length_a   1.000
_cell.length_b   1.000
_cell.length_c   1.000
_cell.angle_alpha   90.00
_cell.angle_beta   90.00
_cell.angle_gamma   90.00
#
_symmetry.space_group_name_H-M   'P 1'
#
loop_
_entity.id
_entity.type
_entity.pdbx_description
1 polymer ?
#
loop_
_entity_poly.entity_id
_entity_poly.type
_entity_poly.pdbx_seq_one_letter_code
_entity_poly.pdbx_strand_id
1 'polypeptide(L)'
;MLVFSVPPTQIHNKENTQSSNQSIILKTEILQNIKTLYKEQALSNSSTIVPLSCMLSSKDISRIDVSYNKRDILAYAIAISEANALMLESRYSMDSNHKKEIPKSSQSILIESARSLNAPSILLTLQLYFSRQCPRCDVIRDISRANFYYKRGVSFTDVLESEGLFGTHLLFDSYVFKGEAFLCRALKTREPLDFVFAYANLFLAGLHTRAINAILEGLSHSYNVSYESRVLLDTFLFLSSINYILQDNHLLTPKLKDIILRYSNNSGNISLLKSIQSIPNFKSIVVLEYDVGSNFILAGSLARDMESKKLISPLSKLSSYDTIDEFLSYKEKYIRQISNSIFEMLPKASLSQLRAYINILMMKEKLKRLNQYPHAKRYIY
;
A
#
# COMPACT_ATOMS: atom_id res chain seq x y z
N MET A 1 -58.52 60.05 -13.06
CA MET A 1 -57.46 59.16 -13.57
C MET A 1 -56.97 58.30 -12.43
N LEU A 2 -57.27 57.01 -12.46
CA LEU A 2 -56.76 56.00 -11.52
C LEU A 2 -55.50 55.39 -12.12
N VAL A 3 -54.38 55.48 -11.43
CA VAL A 3 -53.13 54.78 -11.79
C VAL A 3 -52.91 53.71 -10.73
N PHE A 4 -53.00 52.45 -11.15
CA PHE A 4 -52.67 51.28 -10.33
C PHE A 4 -51.16 51.04 -10.37
N SER A 5 -50.52 50.98 -9.20
CA SER A 5 -49.14 50.52 -9.02
C SER A 5 -49.10 48.99 -8.92
N VAL A 6 -48.39 48.37 -9.86
CA VAL A 6 -48.07 46.93 -9.88
C VAL A 6 -46.93 46.64 -8.87
N PRO A 7 -46.99 45.58 -8.04
CA PRO A 7 -45.88 45.22 -7.17
C PRO A 7 -44.79 44.47 -7.95
N PRO A 8 -43.49 44.59 -7.58
CA PRO A 8 -42.43 43.90 -8.28
C PRO A 8 -42.46 42.39 -7.99
N THR A 9 -42.53 41.63 -9.08
CA THR A 9 -42.50 40.17 -9.12
C THR A 9 -41.16 39.65 -8.58
N GLN A 10 -41.22 38.79 -7.56
CA GLN A 10 -40.09 38.00 -7.10
C GLN A 10 -39.60 37.05 -8.19
N ILE A 11 -38.46 37.34 -8.80
CA ILE A 11 -37.72 36.42 -9.67
C ILE A 11 -36.34 36.20 -9.04
N HIS A 12 -36.24 35.36 -8.01
CA HIS A 12 -34.92 34.90 -7.52
C HIS A 12 -34.87 33.50 -6.89
N ASN A 13 -35.95 32.69 -6.94
CA ASN A 13 -36.03 31.41 -6.23
C ASN A 13 -36.11 30.15 -7.10
N LYS A 14 -35.82 30.21 -8.41
CA LYS A 14 -35.83 29.00 -9.28
C LYS A 14 -34.44 28.48 -9.64
N GLU A 15 -33.45 29.35 -9.84
CA GLU A 15 -32.09 28.93 -10.24
C GLU A 15 -31.31 28.26 -9.08
N ASN A 16 -31.48 28.73 -7.85
CA ASN A 16 -30.83 28.12 -6.67
C ASN A 16 -31.36 26.71 -6.36
N THR A 17 -32.64 26.45 -6.62
CA THR A 17 -33.31 25.16 -6.35
C THR A 17 -32.96 24.09 -7.38
N GLN A 18 -32.69 24.50 -8.63
CA GLN A 18 -32.31 23.60 -9.71
C GLN A 18 -30.84 23.16 -9.59
N SER A 19 -29.95 24.08 -9.20
CA SER A 19 -28.55 23.81 -8.84
C SER A 19 -28.41 22.90 -7.61
N SER A 20 -29.19 23.15 -6.56
CA SER A 20 -29.17 22.32 -5.35
C SER A 20 -29.63 20.89 -5.60
N ASN A 21 -30.67 20.71 -6.43
CA ASN A 21 -31.19 19.38 -6.78
C ASN A 21 -30.18 18.57 -7.61
N GLN A 22 -29.47 19.22 -8.56
CA GLN A 22 -28.41 18.55 -9.32
C GLN A 22 -27.24 18.10 -8.43
N SER A 23 -26.82 18.94 -7.46
CA SER A 23 -25.76 18.56 -6.52
C SER A 23 -26.16 17.40 -5.60
N ILE A 24 -27.43 17.31 -5.20
CA ILE A 24 -27.96 16.22 -4.38
C ILE A 24 -28.00 14.91 -5.17
N ILE A 25 -28.47 14.94 -6.42
CA ILE A 25 -28.50 13.78 -7.31
C ILE A 25 -27.08 13.25 -7.53
N LEU A 26 -26.14 14.12 -7.91
CA LEU A 26 -24.75 13.73 -8.14
C LEU A 26 -24.10 13.14 -6.89
N LYS A 27 -24.33 13.74 -5.71
CA LYS A 27 -23.81 13.20 -4.45
C LYS A 27 -24.35 11.80 -4.18
N THR A 28 -25.65 11.58 -4.42
CA THR A 28 -26.29 10.26 -4.24
C THR A 28 -25.73 9.21 -5.18
N GLU A 29 -25.49 9.58 -6.44
CA GLU A 29 -24.88 8.71 -7.45
C GLU A 29 -23.46 8.29 -7.06
N ILE A 30 -22.61 9.25 -6.65
CA ILE A 30 -21.24 8.95 -6.21
C ILE A 30 -21.24 8.01 -4.99
N LEU A 31 -22.14 8.25 -4.02
CA LEU A 31 -22.28 7.38 -2.86
C LEU A 31 -22.64 5.95 -3.24
N GLN A 32 -23.55 5.77 -4.21
CA GLN A 32 -23.92 4.46 -4.70
C GLN A 32 -22.77 3.78 -5.42
N ASN A 33 -22.02 4.50 -6.26
CA ASN A 33 -20.85 3.97 -6.96
C ASN A 33 -19.75 3.52 -5.99
N ILE A 34 -19.49 4.30 -4.92
CA ILE A 34 -18.55 3.89 -3.86
C ILE A 34 -19.00 2.57 -3.24
N LYS A 35 -20.29 2.43 -2.88
CA LYS A 35 -20.81 1.18 -2.31
C LYS A 35 -20.71 0.00 -3.27
N THR A 36 -20.90 0.23 -4.58
CA THR A 36 -20.74 -0.81 -5.61
C THR A 36 -19.29 -1.29 -5.68
N LEU A 37 -18.31 -0.37 -5.74
CA LEU A 37 -16.88 -0.71 -5.78
C LEU A 37 -16.42 -1.49 -4.53
N TYR A 38 -17.02 -1.23 -3.39
CA TYR A 38 -16.74 -1.99 -2.16
C TYR A 38 -17.25 -3.44 -2.19
N LYS A 39 -18.24 -3.74 -3.02
CA LYS A 39 -18.75 -5.11 -3.22
C LYS A 39 -17.96 -5.87 -4.27
N GLU A 40 -17.12 -5.19 -5.04
CA GLU A 40 -16.24 -5.85 -5.99
C GLU A 40 -15.17 -6.62 -5.23
N GLN A 41 -15.37 -7.92 -5.17
CA GLN A 41 -14.32 -8.84 -4.79
C GLN A 41 -13.21 -8.72 -5.80
N ALA A 42 -11.97 -8.72 -5.33
CA ALA A 42 -10.87 -8.73 -6.27
C ALA A 42 -10.99 -10.01 -7.14
N LEU A 43 -10.94 -9.85 -8.46
CA LEU A 43 -11.31 -10.87 -9.46
C LEU A 43 -10.39 -12.11 -9.44
N SER A 44 -10.99 -13.31 -9.51
CA SER A 44 -10.30 -14.61 -9.46
C SER A 44 -9.99 -15.21 -10.84
N ASN A 45 -10.35 -14.54 -11.93
CA ASN A 45 -10.27 -15.16 -13.25
C ASN A 45 -8.83 -15.25 -13.76
N SER A 46 -8.45 -16.46 -14.20
CA SER A 46 -7.20 -16.79 -14.87
C SER A 46 -7.07 -15.99 -16.17
N SER A 47 -6.48 -14.80 -16.09
CA SER A 47 -6.13 -14.01 -17.26
C SER A 47 -4.78 -14.45 -17.82
N THR A 48 -4.53 -14.10 -19.08
CA THR A 48 -3.18 -14.03 -19.64
C THR A 48 -2.26 -13.22 -18.73
N ILE A 49 -0.99 -13.65 -18.61
CA ILE A 49 0.06 -12.88 -17.93
C ILE A 49 0.28 -11.60 -18.72
N VAL A 50 0.11 -10.44 -18.07
CA VAL A 50 0.29 -9.12 -18.69
C VAL A 50 1.56 -8.48 -18.12
N PRO A 51 2.46 -7.93 -18.97
CA PRO A 51 3.64 -7.23 -18.48
C PRO A 51 3.24 -5.99 -17.66
N LEU A 52 4.06 -5.68 -16.67
CA LEU A 52 3.90 -4.46 -15.88
C LEU A 52 4.01 -3.25 -16.81
N SER A 53 2.97 -2.42 -16.84
CA SER A 53 2.84 -1.31 -17.79
C SER A 53 2.21 -0.11 -17.11
N CYS A 54 2.56 1.07 -17.62
CA CYS A 54 2.04 2.35 -17.13
C CYS A 54 0.56 2.53 -17.46
N MET A 55 -0.25 2.90 -16.46
CA MET A 55 -1.70 3.04 -16.56
C MET A 55 -2.19 4.48 -16.47
N LEU A 56 -1.29 5.43 -16.22
CA LEU A 56 -1.56 6.87 -16.23
C LEU A 56 -1.29 7.47 -17.60
N SER A 57 -2.07 8.48 -17.96
CA SER A 57 -1.77 9.29 -19.15
C SER A 57 -0.57 10.21 -18.88
N SER A 58 0.14 10.63 -19.92
CA SER A 58 1.23 11.60 -19.80
C SER A 58 0.78 12.92 -19.14
N LYS A 59 -0.50 13.30 -19.34
CA LYS A 59 -1.12 14.48 -18.73
C LYS A 59 -1.35 14.32 -17.22
N ASP A 60 -1.65 13.11 -16.76
CA ASP A 60 -1.83 12.85 -15.33
C ASP A 60 -0.46 12.76 -14.64
N ILE A 61 0.53 12.14 -15.29
CA ILE A 61 1.90 12.04 -14.76
C ILE A 61 2.50 13.44 -14.54
N SER A 62 2.28 14.39 -15.46
CA SER A 62 2.83 15.75 -15.33
C SER A 62 2.23 16.56 -14.17
N ARG A 63 1.14 16.07 -13.55
CA ARG A 63 0.49 16.70 -12.39
C ARG A 63 0.92 16.09 -11.06
N ILE A 64 1.69 15.00 -11.10
CA ILE A 64 2.10 14.26 -9.91
C ILE A 64 3.58 14.56 -9.66
N ASP A 65 3.88 15.10 -8.48
CA ASP A 65 5.26 15.20 -8.05
C ASP A 65 5.81 13.82 -7.68
N VAL A 66 6.85 13.42 -8.40
CA VAL A 66 7.60 12.18 -8.21
C VAL A 66 9.01 12.46 -7.69
N SER A 67 9.26 13.62 -7.10
CA SER A 67 10.51 13.93 -6.42
C SER A 67 10.61 13.20 -5.08
N TYR A 68 11.84 12.97 -4.61
CA TYR A 68 12.10 12.45 -3.28
C TYR A 68 13.35 13.08 -2.67
N ASN A 69 13.37 13.16 -1.34
CA ASN A 69 14.50 13.67 -0.58
C ASN A 69 15.52 12.56 -0.32
N LYS A 70 16.80 12.81 -0.63
CA LYS A 70 17.91 11.88 -0.37
C LYS A 70 18.07 11.54 1.12
N ARG A 71 17.79 12.50 2.01
CA ARG A 71 17.84 12.28 3.47
C ARG A 71 16.83 11.23 3.92
N ASP A 72 15.63 11.27 3.38
CA ASP A 72 14.55 10.35 3.72
C ASP A 72 14.84 8.94 3.18
N ILE A 73 15.49 8.85 2.01
CA ILE A 73 15.98 7.58 1.47
C ILE A 73 17.07 6.98 2.35
N LEU A 74 18.00 7.80 2.84
CA LEU A 74 19.05 7.33 3.77
C LEU A 74 18.45 6.81 5.07
N ALA A 75 17.45 7.53 5.62
CA ALA A 75 16.72 7.09 6.81
C ALA A 75 16.08 5.71 6.61
N TYR A 76 15.37 5.53 5.50
CA TYR A 76 14.77 4.24 5.12
C TYR A 76 15.82 3.14 4.94
N ALA A 77 16.91 3.43 4.22
CA ALA A 77 17.98 2.47 3.91
C ALA A 77 18.68 1.95 5.17
N ILE A 78 18.95 2.81 6.15
CA ILE A 78 19.55 2.41 7.43
C ILE A 78 18.59 1.48 8.17
N ALA A 79 17.33 1.89 8.32
CA ALA A 79 16.35 1.13 9.09
C ALA A 79 16.02 -0.24 8.48
N ILE A 80 15.89 -0.34 7.15
CA ILE A 80 15.61 -1.61 6.48
C ILE A 80 16.79 -2.58 6.58
N SER A 81 18.02 -2.07 6.50
CA SER A 81 19.23 -2.89 6.64
C SER A 81 19.35 -3.48 8.05
N GLU A 82 19.07 -2.67 9.08
CA GLU A 82 19.07 -3.13 10.46
C GLU A 82 17.93 -4.11 10.77
N ALA A 83 16.73 -3.86 10.22
CA ALA A 83 15.63 -4.80 10.32
C ALA A 83 16.02 -6.17 9.72
N ASN A 84 16.62 -6.16 8.52
CA ASN A 84 17.14 -7.38 7.89
C ASN A 84 18.21 -8.08 8.75
N ALA A 85 19.13 -7.33 9.38
CA ALA A 85 20.13 -7.90 10.28
C ALA A 85 19.50 -8.62 11.47
N LEU A 86 18.53 -7.98 12.13
CA LEU A 86 17.82 -8.55 13.28
C LEU A 86 17.03 -9.80 12.92
N MET A 87 16.39 -9.82 11.75
CA MET A 87 15.63 -10.99 11.28
C MET A 87 16.50 -12.21 11.01
N LEU A 88 17.81 -12.03 10.85
CA LEU A 88 18.77 -13.11 10.69
C LEU A 88 19.32 -13.56 12.04
N GLU A 89 19.67 -12.61 12.92
CA GLU A 89 20.18 -12.91 14.26
C GLU A 89 19.13 -13.59 15.14
N SER A 90 17.84 -13.26 15.00
CA SER A 90 16.72 -13.91 15.71
C SER A 90 16.70 -15.43 15.55
N ARG A 91 17.31 -15.95 14.49
CA ARG A 91 17.26 -17.36 14.12
C ARG A 91 18.40 -18.18 14.70
N TYR A 92 19.52 -17.54 15.03
CA TYR A 92 20.68 -18.19 15.64
C TYR A 92 20.65 -18.15 17.17
N SER A 93 19.74 -17.35 17.75
CA SER A 93 19.58 -17.21 19.19
C SER A 93 18.41 -18.05 19.69
N MET A 94 18.70 -19.09 20.49
CA MET A 94 17.67 -19.87 21.21
C MET A 94 17.05 -19.12 22.40
N ASP A 95 17.54 -17.93 22.72
CA ASP A 95 17.00 -17.12 23.80
C ASP A 95 15.71 -16.39 23.35
N SER A 96 14.58 -16.90 23.80
CA SER A 96 13.22 -16.50 23.41
C SER A 96 12.70 -15.23 24.10
N ASN A 97 13.49 -14.64 25.00
CA ASN A 97 13.04 -13.56 25.88
C ASN A 97 13.42 -12.14 25.42
N HIS A 98 14.31 -11.98 24.44
CA HIS A 98 14.67 -10.67 23.92
C HIS A 98 13.78 -10.31 22.73
N LYS A 99 12.81 -9.40 22.94
CA LYS A 99 12.12 -8.72 21.84
C LYS A 99 13.19 -7.99 21.02
N LYS A 100 13.43 -8.46 19.79
CA LYS A 100 14.44 -7.90 18.89
C LYS A 100 13.89 -6.67 18.20
N GLU A 101 14.12 -5.54 18.83
CA GLU A 101 13.73 -4.23 18.33
C GLU A 101 14.86 -3.64 17.47
N ILE A 102 14.52 -2.91 16.41
CA ILE A 102 15.50 -2.10 15.70
C ILE A 102 16.12 -1.05 16.65
N PRO A 103 17.41 -0.69 16.52
CA PRO A 103 18.05 0.32 17.35
C PRO A 103 17.23 1.61 17.52
N LYS A 104 17.22 2.16 18.74
CA LYS A 104 16.44 3.38 19.07
C LYS A 104 16.79 4.59 18.18
N SER A 105 18.05 4.70 17.76
CA SER A 105 18.52 5.72 16.81
C SER A 105 17.79 5.62 15.48
N SER A 106 17.72 4.41 14.93
CA SER A 106 17.11 4.13 13.64
C SER A 106 15.59 4.21 13.69
N GLN A 107 14.98 3.80 14.81
CA GLN A 107 13.57 4.12 15.08
C GLN A 107 13.32 5.63 14.98
N SER A 108 14.18 6.46 15.59
CA SER A 108 13.99 7.91 15.62
C SER A 108 14.14 8.54 14.24
N ILE A 109 15.16 8.13 13.49
CA ILE A 109 15.41 8.62 12.13
C ILE A 109 14.29 8.19 11.17
N LEU A 110 13.82 6.95 11.29
CA LEU A 110 12.73 6.42 10.49
C LEU A 110 11.40 7.14 10.79
N ILE A 111 11.08 7.39 12.07
CA ILE A 111 9.89 8.14 12.48
C ILE A 111 9.92 9.57 11.94
N GLU A 112 11.08 10.24 11.98
CA GLU A 112 11.21 11.60 11.46
C GLU A 112 11.01 11.65 9.94
N SER A 113 11.57 10.68 9.21
CA SER A 113 11.32 10.51 7.78
C SER A 113 9.84 10.19 7.49
N ALA A 114 9.20 9.36 8.31
CA ALA A 114 7.76 9.08 8.15
C ALA A 114 6.88 10.33 8.41
N ARG A 115 7.30 11.23 9.31
CA ARG A 115 6.63 12.51 9.58
C ARG A 115 6.69 13.48 8.40
N SER A 116 7.72 13.40 7.56
CA SER A 116 7.77 14.15 6.29
C SER A 116 6.87 13.57 5.20
N LEU A 117 6.01 12.59 5.55
CA LEU A 117 5.13 11.87 4.64
C LEU A 117 5.87 11.04 3.58
N ASN A 118 7.11 10.62 3.88
CA ASN A 118 7.86 9.70 3.04
C ASN A 118 7.20 8.30 3.03
N ALA A 119 6.61 7.92 1.90
CA ALA A 119 5.86 6.66 1.79
C ALA A 119 6.67 5.39 2.15
N PRO A 120 7.92 5.19 1.66
CA PRO A 120 8.74 4.06 2.10
C PRO A 120 8.93 4.00 3.62
N SER A 121 9.20 5.14 4.25
CA SER A 121 9.40 5.23 5.69
C SER A 121 8.11 4.99 6.48
N ILE A 122 6.97 5.53 6.03
CA ILE A 122 5.65 5.25 6.61
C ILE A 122 5.39 3.74 6.57
N LEU A 123 5.52 3.13 5.39
CA LEU A 123 5.21 1.72 5.22
C LEU A 123 6.08 0.82 6.10
N LEU A 124 7.39 1.01 6.06
CA LEU A 124 8.32 0.24 6.89
C LEU A 124 8.02 0.42 8.37
N THR A 125 7.74 1.66 8.78
CA THR A 125 7.36 1.94 10.17
C THR A 125 6.13 1.15 10.60
N LEU A 126 5.09 1.13 9.78
CA LEU A 126 3.88 0.40 10.09
C LEU A 126 4.12 -1.12 10.11
N GLN A 127 4.89 -1.66 9.17
CA GLN A 127 5.28 -3.08 9.14
C GLN A 127 6.08 -3.49 10.39
N LEU A 128 7.02 -2.65 10.84
CA LEU A 128 7.80 -2.87 12.07
C LEU A 128 6.96 -2.71 13.34
N TYR A 129 6.00 -1.78 13.34
CA TYR A 129 5.04 -1.63 14.44
C TYR A 129 4.18 -2.89 14.60
N PHE A 130 3.60 -3.39 13.49
CA PHE A 130 2.72 -4.56 13.55
C PHE A 130 3.47 -5.88 13.87
N SER A 131 4.73 -5.99 13.46
CA SER A 131 5.63 -7.09 13.86
C SER A 131 6.26 -6.91 15.26
N ARG A 132 5.90 -5.86 16.00
CA ARG A 132 6.41 -5.55 17.35
C ARG A 132 7.93 -5.37 17.42
N GLN A 133 8.56 -5.01 16.30
CA GLN A 133 9.99 -4.72 16.18
C GLN A 133 10.32 -3.24 16.34
N CYS A 134 9.30 -2.39 16.44
CA CYS A 134 9.46 -0.97 16.75
C CYS A 134 8.37 -0.47 17.73
N PRO A 135 8.63 -0.43 19.04
CA PRO A 135 7.66 0.05 20.01
C PRO A 135 7.34 1.54 19.90
N ARG A 136 8.30 2.38 19.46
CA ARG A 136 8.12 3.84 19.34
C ARG A 136 7.40 4.25 18.05
N CYS A 137 7.06 3.29 17.21
CA CYS A 137 6.46 3.52 15.89
C CYS A 137 4.93 3.68 15.95
N ASP A 138 4.34 3.63 17.15
CA ASP A 138 2.92 3.88 17.39
C ASP A 138 2.46 5.27 16.94
N VAL A 139 3.33 6.28 17.04
CA VAL A 139 3.07 7.64 16.54
C VAL A 139 2.75 7.65 15.04
N ILE A 140 3.43 6.82 14.24
CA ILE A 140 3.20 6.80 12.78
C ILE A 140 1.87 6.15 12.42
N ARG A 141 1.40 5.17 13.21
CA ARG A 141 0.03 4.63 13.06
C ARG A 141 -1.02 5.75 13.16
N ASP A 142 -0.79 6.73 14.04
CA ASP A 142 -1.70 7.86 14.20
C ASP A 142 -1.56 8.89 13.07
N ILE A 143 -0.34 9.19 12.63
CA ILE A 143 -0.08 10.09 11.48
C ILE A 143 -0.65 9.52 10.19
N SER A 144 -0.48 8.22 9.94
CA SER A 144 -0.98 7.55 8.74
C SER A 144 -2.49 7.28 8.77
N ARG A 145 -3.18 7.70 9.85
CA ARG A 145 -4.59 7.41 10.13
C ARG A 145 -4.94 5.93 10.04
N ALA A 146 -3.99 5.03 10.29
CA ALA A 146 -4.19 3.58 10.09
C ALA A 146 -5.19 2.95 11.09
N ASN A 147 -5.71 3.74 12.04
CA ASN A 147 -6.67 3.32 13.06
C ASN A 147 -7.94 4.17 13.09
N PHE A 148 -8.25 4.94 12.03
CA PHE A 148 -9.41 5.84 12.02
C PHE A 148 -10.72 5.10 12.37
N TYR A 149 -10.88 3.85 11.90
CA TYR A 149 -12.06 3.02 12.08
C TYR A 149 -12.35 2.58 13.54
N TYR A 150 -11.42 2.81 14.48
CA TYR A 150 -11.62 2.56 15.91
C TYR A 150 -11.74 3.85 16.75
N LYS A 151 -11.53 5.02 16.15
CA LYS A 151 -11.50 6.31 16.86
C LYS A 151 -12.89 6.94 16.89
N ARG A 152 -13.23 7.60 18.00
CA ARG A 152 -14.43 8.45 18.10
C ARG A 152 -14.14 9.82 17.47
N GLY A 153 -15.16 10.45 16.89
CA GLY A 153 -15.05 11.81 16.34
C GLY A 153 -14.24 11.94 15.05
N VAL A 154 -13.99 10.82 14.36
CA VAL A 154 -13.33 10.81 13.05
C VAL A 154 -14.23 11.38 11.96
N SER A 155 -13.58 11.99 10.97
CA SER A 155 -14.20 12.62 9.82
C SER A 155 -13.83 11.89 8.54
N PHE A 156 -14.54 12.20 7.45
CA PHE A 156 -14.17 11.65 6.15
C PHE A 156 -12.79 12.13 5.66
N THR A 157 -12.25 13.22 6.23
CA THR A 157 -10.86 13.63 5.98
C THR A 157 -9.86 12.58 6.47
N ASP A 158 -10.11 11.92 7.61
CA ASP A 158 -9.23 10.86 8.12
C ASP A 158 -9.18 9.66 7.15
N VAL A 159 -10.30 9.36 6.48
CA VAL A 159 -10.36 8.33 5.43
C VAL A 159 -9.48 8.73 4.25
N LEU A 160 -9.57 9.98 3.78
CA LEU A 160 -8.75 10.48 2.67
C LEU A 160 -7.26 10.56 3.03
N GLU A 161 -6.92 10.97 4.25
CA GLU A 161 -5.54 10.98 4.76
C GLU A 161 -4.95 9.56 4.82
N SER A 162 -5.77 8.55 5.18
CA SER A 162 -5.34 7.15 5.12
C SER A 162 -5.04 6.66 3.70
N GLU A 163 -5.55 7.34 2.68
CA GLU A 163 -5.27 7.12 1.25
C GLU A 163 -4.15 8.02 0.71
N GLY A 164 -3.51 8.82 1.56
CA GLY A 164 -2.38 9.69 1.20
C GLY A 164 -2.73 11.14 0.87
N LEU A 165 -4.01 11.54 1.02
CA LEU A 165 -4.45 12.92 0.76
C LEU A 165 -4.32 13.82 1.99
N PHE A 166 -3.09 14.18 2.36
CA PHE A 166 -2.80 15.03 3.51
C PHE A 166 -2.94 16.52 3.18
N GLY A 167 -3.83 17.23 3.88
CA GLY A 167 -3.92 18.71 3.88
C GLY A 167 -4.46 19.36 2.60
N THR A 168 -4.21 18.76 1.44
CA THR A 168 -4.70 19.20 0.12
C THR A 168 -5.48 18.03 -0.47
N HIS A 169 -6.81 18.15 -0.65
CA HIS A 169 -7.63 17.11 -1.29
C HIS A 169 -7.33 16.94 -2.80
N LEU A 170 -6.09 17.16 -3.21
CA LEU A 170 -5.58 16.99 -4.56
C LEU A 170 -5.44 15.50 -4.83
N LEU A 171 -6.33 14.96 -5.65
CA LEU A 171 -6.38 13.55 -6.06
C LEU A 171 -4.98 12.93 -6.34
N PHE A 172 -4.10 13.70 -6.97
CA PHE A 172 -2.76 13.31 -7.39
C PHE A 172 -1.77 13.06 -6.23
N ASP A 173 -2.09 13.48 -5.01
CA ASP A 173 -1.28 13.18 -3.83
C ASP A 173 -1.54 11.80 -3.23
N SER A 174 -2.63 11.14 -3.62
CA SER A 174 -3.00 9.84 -3.07
C SER A 174 -1.99 8.76 -3.43
N TYR A 175 -1.87 7.78 -2.53
CA TYR A 175 -0.92 6.68 -2.69
C TYR A 175 -1.09 5.91 -3.99
N VAL A 176 -2.32 5.70 -4.47
CA VAL A 176 -2.55 4.98 -5.73
C VAL A 176 -2.00 5.74 -6.94
N PHE A 177 -2.21 7.05 -7.01
CA PHE A 177 -1.73 7.86 -8.14
C PHE A 177 -0.22 8.07 -8.07
N LYS A 178 0.34 8.38 -6.89
CA LYS A 178 1.80 8.48 -6.70
C LYS A 178 2.51 7.17 -7.02
N GLY A 179 2.00 6.05 -6.51
CA GLY A 179 2.58 4.73 -6.76
C GLY A 179 2.61 4.36 -8.24
N GLU A 180 1.53 4.66 -8.96
CA GLU A 180 1.49 4.44 -10.40
C GLU A 180 2.39 5.40 -11.17
N ALA A 181 2.51 6.67 -10.76
CA ALA A 181 3.39 7.63 -11.41
C ALA A 181 4.87 7.25 -11.24
N PHE A 182 5.27 6.84 -10.02
CA PHE A 182 6.60 6.30 -9.77
C PHE A 182 6.86 5.05 -10.62
N LEU A 183 5.88 4.14 -10.74
CA LEU A 183 6.03 2.96 -11.58
C LEU A 183 6.19 3.32 -13.06
N CYS A 184 5.37 4.24 -13.58
CA CYS A 184 5.49 4.73 -14.95
C CYS A 184 6.88 5.32 -15.23
N ARG A 185 7.42 6.10 -14.29
CA ARG A 185 8.79 6.64 -14.41
C ARG A 185 9.83 5.53 -14.34
N ALA A 186 9.72 4.61 -13.37
CA ALA A 186 10.63 3.48 -13.18
C ALA A 186 10.73 2.59 -14.42
N LEU A 187 9.61 2.28 -15.07
CA LEU A 187 9.59 1.47 -16.30
C LEU A 187 10.32 2.16 -17.47
N LYS A 188 10.35 3.49 -17.49
CA LYS A 188 11.04 4.28 -18.51
C LYS A 188 12.52 4.48 -18.21
N THR A 189 12.84 4.85 -16.97
CA THR A 189 14.20 5.25 -16.55
C THR A 189 15.02 4.07 -16.03
N ARG A 190 14.35 3.01 -15.54
CA ARG A 190 14.93 1.86 -14.86
C ARG A 190 15.66 2.21 -13.56
N GLU A 191 15.32 3.36 -12.96
CA GLU A 191 15.90 3.82 -11.69
C GLU A 191 15.42 2.95 -10.51
N PRO A 192 16.33 2.31 -9.74
CA PRO A 192 15.93 1.38 -8.68
C PRO A 192 15.08 2.02 -7.58
N LEU A 193 15.36 3.28 -7.21
CA LEU A 193 14.59 3.99 -6.19
C LEU A 193 13.15 4.26 -6.64
N ASP A 194 12.92 4.49 -7.93
CA ASP A 194 11.55 4.70 -8.43
C ASP A 194 10.70 3.45 -8.22
N PHE A 195 11.28 2.25 -8.36
CA PHE A 195 10.59 1.00 -8.01
C PHE A 195 10.30 0.87 -6.51
N VAL A 196 11.20 1.33 -5.63
CA VAL A 196 10.98 1.35 -4.17
C VAL A 196 9.83 2.30 -3.80
N PHE A 197 9.78 3.49 -4.38
CA PHE A 197 8.68 4.44 -4.15
C PHE A 197 7.37 3.97 -4.76
N ALA A 198 7.40 3.35 -5.95
CA ALA A 198 6.23 2.72 -6.55
C ALA A 198 5.67 1.64 -5.63
N TYR A 199 6.53 0.74 -5.15
CA TYR A 199 6.19 -0.28 -4.18
C TYR A 199 5.52 0.31 -2.94
N ALA A 200 6.17 1.26 -2.27
CA ALA A 200 5.68 1.75 -1.00
C ALA A 200 4.29 2.39 -1.10
N ASN A 201 4.10 3.23 -2.11
CA ASN A 201 2.82 3.89 -2.37
C ASN A 201 1.74 2.88 -2.80
N LEU A 202 2.02 1.99 -3.75
CA LEU A 202 1.05 0.98 -4.18
C LEU A 202 0.67 0.03 -3.03
N PHE A 203 1.63 -0.31 -2.17
CA PHE A 203 1.38 -1.16 -1.01
C PHE A 203 0.51 -0.45 0.04
N LEU A 204 0.80 0.81 0.34
CA LEU A 204 -0.04 1.65 1.21
C LEU A 204 -1.47 1.78 0.68
N ALA A 205 -1.62 1.89 -0.65
CA ALA A 205 -2.91 1.90 -1.33
C ALA A 205 -3.65 0.54 -1.33
N GLY A 206 -3.03 -0.54 -0.85
CA GLY A 206 -3.62 -1.88 -0.83
C GLY A 206 -3.61 -2.59 -2.19
N LEU A 207 -2.64 -2.29 -3.05
CA LEU A 207 -2.40 -2.92 -4.36
C LEU A 207 -1.17 -3.84 -4.29
N HIS A 208 -1.21 -4.83 -3.40
CA HIS A 208 -0.01 -5.57 -3.00
C HIS A 208 0.63 -6.35 -4.14
N THR A 209 -0.17 -7.01 -4.98
CA THR A 209 0.35 -7.81 -6.11
C THR A 209 1.10 -6.91 -7.09
N ARG A 210 0.55 -5.73 -7.40
CA ARG A 210 1.21 -4.76 -8.28
C ARG A 210 2.47 -4.18 -7.63
N ALA A 211 2.41 -3.87 -6.33
CA ALA A 211 3.55 -3.36 -5.57
C ALA A 211 4.74 -4.35 -5.54
N ILE A 212 4.47 -5.64 -5.30
CA ILE A 212 5.50 -6.68 -5.30
C ILE A 212 6.08 -6.89 -6.70
N ASN A 213 5.25 -6.85 -7.75
CA ASN A 213 5.75 -6.93 -9.12
C ASN A 213 6.61 -5.71 -9.50
N ALA A 214 6.36 -4.52 -8.95
CA ALA A 214 7.24 -3.36 -9.14
C ALA A 214 8.65 -3.63 -8.57
N ILE A 215 8.76 -4.19 -7.36
CA ILE A 215 10.06 -4.58 -6.79
C ILE A 215 10.77 -5.61 -7.67
N LEU A 216 10.06 -6.67 -8.07
CA LEU A 216 10.62 -7.75 -8.88
C LEU A 216 11.07 -7.25 -10.26
N GLU A 217 10.29 -6.37 -10.88
CA GLU A 217 10.66 -5.72 -12.14
C GLU A 217 11.94 -4.89 -11.98
N GLY A 218 12.07 -4.09 -10.92
CA GLY A 218 13.31 -3.35 -10.64
C GLY A 218 14.53 -4.25 -10.45
N LEU A 219 14.35 -5.40 -9.77
CA LEU A 219 15.41 -6.40 -9.61
C LEU A 219 15.79 -7.08 -10.93
N SER A 220 14.86 -7.14 -11.89
CA SER A 220 15.13 -7.70 -13.22
C SER A 220 16.05 -6.79 -14.06
N HIS A 221 16.05 -5.48 -13.78
CA HIS A 221 16.89 -4.46 -14.43
C HIS A 221 18.14 -4.10 -13.65
N SER A 222 18.35 -4.70 -12.47
CA SER A 222 19.51 -4.42 -11.61
C SER A 222 20.65 -5.40 -11.91
N TYR A 223 21.68 -4.91 -12.59
CA TYR A 223 22.90 -5.66 -12.96
C TYR A 223 24.15 -5.20 -12.21
N ASN A 224 24.13 -3.98 -11.65
CA ASN A 224 25.23 -3.39 -10.92
C ASN A 224 24.89 -3.11 -9.45
N VAL A 225 25.91 -3.10 -8.60
CA VAL A 225 25.81 -2.81 -7.17
C VAL A 225 25.90 -1.30 -6.95
N SER A 226 24.81 -0.57 -7.21
CA SER A 226 24.68 0.81 -6.75
C SER A 226 24.05 0.85 -5.35
N TYR A 227 24.17 1.99 -4.67
CA TYR A 227 23.48 2.23 -3.41
C TYR A 227 21.96 2.01 -3.55
N GLU A 228 21.38 2.53 -4.63
CA GLU A 228 19.96 2.45 -4.97
C GLU A 228 19.49 1.01 -5.22
N SER A 229 20.25 0.24 -6.00
CA SER A 229 19.97 -1.18 -6.21
C SER A 229 20.06 -1.98 -4.91
N ARG A 230 20.93 -1.57 -3.98
CA ARG A 230 21.04 -2.18 -2.65
C ARG A 230 19.81 -1.90 -1.79
N VAL A 231 19.29 -0.67 -1.81
CA VAL A 231 18.03 -0.31 -1.11
C VAL A 231 16.86 -1.13 -1.66
N LEU A 232 16.76 -1.27 -2.98
CA LEU A 232 15.74 -2.11 -3.63
C LEU A 232 15.84 -3.58 -3.19
N LEU A 233 17.06 -4.09 -3.12
CA LEU A 233 17.34 -5.47 -2.73
C LEU A 233 17.07 -5.74 -1.24
N ASP A 234 17.46 -4.83 -0.36
CA ASP A 234 17.17 -4.91 1.08
C ASP A 234 15.66 -4.85 1.33
N THR A 235 14.93 -4.04 0.54
CA THR A 235 13.46 -4.01 0.56
C THR A 235 12.87 -5.38 0.21
N PHE A 236 13.37 -6.02 -0.85
CA PHE A 236 12.90 -7.35 -1.22
C PHE A 236 13.26 -8.42 -0.18
N LEU A 237 14.47 -8.37 0.39
CA LEU A 237 14.90 -9.29 1.44
C LEU A 237 13.97 -9.23 2.65
N PHE A 238 13.63 -8.02 3.10
CA PHE A 238 12.70 -7.80 4.21
C PHE A 238 11.33 -8.42 3.90
N LEU A 239 10.78 -8.15 2.71
CA LEU A 239 9.49 -8.70 2.30
C LEU A 239 9.48 -10.22 2.22
N SER A 240 10.58 -10.83 1.77
CA SER A 240 10.72 -12.29 1.67
C SER A 240 10.69 -13.02 3.00
N SER A 241 10.83 -12.28 4.11
CA SER A 241 10.87 -12.79 5.47
C SER A 241 9.58 -12.51 6.25
N ILE A 242 8.55 -11.99 5.58
CA ILE A 242 7.28 -11.61 6.19
C ILE A 242 6.13 -12.42 5.56
N ASN A 243 5.51 -13.28 6.38
CA ASN A 243 4.53 -14.27 5.95
C ASN A 243 3.10 -13.73 5.72
N TYR A 244 2.81 -12.50 6.15
CA TYR A 244 1.49 -11.87 6.01
C TYR A 244 1.33 -11.08 4.70
N ILE A 245 2.35 -11.08 3.84
CA ILE A 245 2.38 -10.37 2.56
C ILE A 245 2.76 -11.32 1.43
N LEU A 246 3.88 -12.03 1.64
CA LEU A 246 4.50 -12.94 0.69
C LEU A 246 4.51 -14.33 1.30
N GLN A 247 4.45 -15.38 0.47
CA GLN A 247 4.73 -16.72 0.97
C GLN A 247 6.11 -16.73 1.63
N ASP A 248 6.14 -17.12 2.89
CA ASP A 248 7.35 -17.08 3.68
C ASP A 248 8.35 -18.10 3.17
N ASN A 249 9.49 -17.56 2.74
CA ASN A 249 10.63 -18.33 2.29
C ASN A 249 11.74 -18.29 3.36
N HIS A 250 11.38 -18.23 4.65
CA HIS A 250 12.30 -18.10 5.79
C HIS A 250 13.49 -19.08 5.74
N LEU A 251 13.30 -20.33 5.33
CA LEU A 251 14.39 -21.32 5.21
C LEU A 251 15.41 -20.97 4.11
N LEU A 252 15.09 -20.02 3.25
CA LEU A 252 15.86 -19.60 2.08
C LEU A 252 16.37 -18.15 2.21
N THR A 253 15.94 -17.38 3.23
CA THR A 253 16.43 -16.03 3.52
C THR A 253 17.96 -15.94 3.69
N PRO A 254 18.65 -16.91 4.35
CA PRO A 254 20.11 -16.91 4.39
C PRO A 254 20.75 -17.11 3.00
N LYS A 255 20.13 -17.93 2.13
CA LYS A 255 20.58 -18.14 0.74
C LYS A 255 20.36 -16.89 -0.11
N LEU A 256 19.23 -16.21 0.08
CA LEU A 256 18.99 -14.88 -0.50
C LEU A 256 20.07 -13.89 -0.08
N LYS A 257 20.38 -13.79 1.23
CA LYS A 257 21.45 -12.92 1.72
C LYS A 257 22.81 -13.27 1.11
N ASP A 258 23.14 -14.54 1.00
CA ASP A 258 24.40 -14.95 0.39
C ASP A 258 24.46 -14.58 -1.10
N ILE A 259 23.36 -14.70 -1.85
CA ILE A 259 23.25 -14.16 -3.21
C ILE A 259 23.44 -12.64 -3.22
N ILE A 260 22.85 -11.93 -2.26
CA ILE A 260 22.99 -10.47 -2.10
C ILE A 260 24.44 -10.08 -1.81
N LEU A 261 25.13 -10.81 -0.92
CA LEU A 261 26.53 -10.57 -0.57
C LEU A 261 27.48 -10.89 -1.74
N ARG A 262 27.20 -11.98 -2.47
CA ARG A 262 27.96 -12.32 -3.68
C ARG A 262 27.74 -11.30 -4.79
N TYR A 263 26.52 -10.82 -4.94
CA TYR A 263 26.21 -9.72 -5.86
C TYR A 263 26.95 -8.45 -5.45
N SER A 264 26.97 -8.09 -4.16
CA SER A 264 27.69 -6.89 -3.70
C SER A 264 29.19 -6.92 -3.95
N ASN A 265 29.75 -8.12 -4.13
CA ASN A 265 31.19 -8.32 -4.30
C ASN A 265 31.59 -8.57 -5.77
N ASN A 266 30.64 -8.84 -6.67
CA ASN A 266 30.91 -9.16 -8.07
C ASN A 266 29.88 -8.53 -9.01
N SER A 267 30.35 -7.76 -10.01
CA SER A 267 29.52 -7.38 -11.16
C SER A 267 29.22 -8.61 -12.01
N GLY A 268 27.94 -8.96 -12.17
CA GLY A 268 27.50 -10.12 -12.93
C GLY A 268 26.69 -9.76 -14.16
N ASN A 269 26.78 -10.58 -15.22
CA ASN A 269 25.92 -10.49 -16.41
C ASN A 269 24.48 -11.01 -16.18
N ILE A 270 24.17 -11.42 -14.95
CA ILE A 270 22.88 -12.00 -14.56
C ILE A 270 22.17 -10.98 -13.67
N SER A 271 20.91 -10.66 -13.99
CA SER A 271 20.11 -9.76 -13.17
C SER A 271 19.82 -10.36 -11.79
N LEU A 272 19.66 -9.49 -10.78
CA LEU A 272 19.34 -9.91 -9.41
C LEU A 272 18.14 -10.85 -9.35
N LEU A 273 17.08 -10.54 -10.11
CA LEU A 273 15.89 -11.38 -10.14
C LEU A 273 16.19 -12.81 -10.63
N LYS A 274 17.01 -12.98 -11.66
CA LYS A 274 17.37 -14.32 -12.16
C LYS A 274 18.14 -15.12 -11.11
N SER A 275 19.05 -14.46 -10.37
CA SER A 275 19.75 -15.09 -9.25
C SER A 275 18.80 -15.51 -8.13
N ILE A 276 17.82 -14.68 -7.80
CA ILE A 276 16.76 -15.01 -6.83
C ILE A 276 15.91 -16.20 -7.31
N GLN A 277 15.48 -16.19 -8.57
CA GLN A 277 14.66 -17.26 -9.17
C GLN A 277 15.41 -18.60 -9.34
N SER A 278 16.74 -18.58 -9.25
CA SER A 278 17.55 -19.82 -9.21
C SER A 278 17.39 -20.58 -7.88
N ILE A 279 16.96 -19.90 -6.82
CA ILE A 279 16.67 -20.53 -5.53
C ILE A 279 15.41 -21.40 -5.68
N PRO A 280 15.43 -22.67 -5.24
CA PRO A 280 14.22 -23.50 -5.22
C PRO A 280 13.07 -22.80 -4.50
N ASN A 281 11.85 -22.87 -5.06
CA ASN A 281 10.61 -22.23 -4.57
C ASN A 281 10.46 -20.71 -4.82
N PHE A 282 11.41 -20.02 -5.45
CA PHE A 282 11.26 -18.59 -5.82
C PHE A 282 10.67 -18.34 -7.22
N LYS A 283 10.18 -19.38 -7.90
CA LYS A 283 9.68 -19.28 -9.30
C LYS A 283 8.23 -18.78 -9.42
N SER A 284 7.46 -18.81 -8.34
CA SER A 284 6.05 -18.40 -8.31
C SER A 284 5.76 -17.71 -6.98
N ILE A 285 6.05 -16.41 -6.91
CA ILE A 285 5.81 -15.62 -5.71
C ILE A 285 4.30 -15.41 -5.56
N VAL A 286 3.75 -15.72 -4.39
CA VAL A 286 2.32 -15.59 -4.09
C VAL A 286 2.10 -14.46 -3.09
N VAL A 287 1.13 -13.59 -3.37
CA VAL A 287 0.85 -12.36 -2.62
C VAL A 287 -0.61 -12.30 -2.17
N LEU A 288 -0.86 -11.93 -0.90
CA LEU A 288 -2.21 -11.66 -0.41
C LEU A 288 -2.75 -10.34 -0.95
N GLU A 289 -3.89 -10.40 -1.63
CA GLU A 289 -4.55 -9.24 -2.22
C GLU A 289 -6.02 -9.22 -1.79
N TYR A 290 -6.50 -8.01 -1.47
CA TYR A 290 -7.82 -7.78 -0.89
C TYR A 290 -8.70 -6.95 -1.82
N ASP A 291 -9.91 -6.63 -1.39
CA ASP A 291 -10.92 -5.94 -2.20
C ASP A 291 -10.52 -4.49 -2.54
N VAL A 292 -11.23 -3.85 -3.49
CA VAL A 292 -10.92 -2.50 -3.98
C VAL A 292 -10.89 -1.45 -2.87
N GLY A 293 -11.83 -1.55 -1.92
CA GLY A 293 -11.90 -0.65 -0.76
C GLY A 293 -10.79 -0.86 0.28
N SER A 294 -9.99 -1.92 0.15
CA SER A 294 -8.91 -2.22 1.10
C SER A 294 -7.68 -1.34 0.81
N ASN A 295 -7.08 -0.82 1.86
CA ASN A 295 -5.75 -0.24 1.86
C ASN A 295 -4.87 -0.99 2.87
N PHE A 296 -3.68 -0.48 3.19
CA PHE A 296 -2.77 -1.15 4.13
C PHE A 296 -3.37 -1.37 5.54
N ILE A 297 -4.43 -0.67 5.95
CA ILE A 297 -5.09 -0.86 7.25
C ILE A 297 -5.56 -2.30 7.44
N LEU A 298 -6.17 -2.90 6.41
CA LEU A 298 -6.63 -4.29 6.48
C LEU A 298 -5.45 -5.24 6.63
N ALA A 299 -4.43 -5.08 5.79
CA ALA A 299 -3.23 -5.90 5.80
C ALA A 299 -2.49 -5.80 7.15
N GLY A 300 -2.31 -4.59 7.67
CA GLY A 300 -1.68 -4.32 8.97
C GLY A 300 -2.47 -4.89 10.15
N SER A 301 -3.81 -4.84 10.10
CA SER A 301 -4.67 -5.43 11.13
C SER A 301 -4.54 -6.95 11.18
N LEU A 302 -4.54 -7.60 10.01
CA LEU A 302 -4.33 -9.04 9.88
C LEU A 302 -2.90 -9.42 10.29
N ALA A 303 -1.90 -8.64 9.87
CA ALA A 303 -0.49 -8.82 10.24
C ALA A 303 -0.30 -8.82 11.75
N ARG A 304 -0.89 -7.83 12.45
CA ARG A 304 -0.84 -7.73 13.91
C ARG A 304 -1.33 -9.00 14.59
N ASP A 305 -2.46 -9.55 14.11
CA ASP A 305 -3.08 -10.71 14.72
C ASP A 305 -2.25 -11.98 14.43
N MET A 306 -1.68 -12.09 13.23
CA MET A 306 -0.72 -13.14 12.86
C MET A 306 0.54 -13.11 13.73
N GLU A 307 1.15 -11.93 13.91
CA GLU A 307 2.34 -11.72 14.75
C GLU A 307 2.06 -12.00 16.24
N SER A 308 0.81 -11.78 16.68
CA SER A 308 0.36 -12.15 18.02
C SER A 308 -0.02 -13.63 18.17
N LYS A 309 0.20 -14.46 17.14
CA LYS A 309 -0.15 -15.88 17.07
C LYS A 309 -1.63 -16.18 17.25
N LYS A 310 -2.50 -15.19 17.02
CA LYS A 310 -3.96 -15.36 17.04
C LYS A 310 -4.49 -15.89 15.72
N LEU A 311 -3.71 -15.78 14.66
CA LEU A 311 -4.10 -16.15 13.31
C LEU A 311 -2.90 -16.74 12.56
N ILE A 312 -3.14 -17.74 11.73
CA ILE A 312 -2.11 -18.30 10.84
C ILE A 312 -2.29 -17.70 9.45
N SER A 313 -1.20 -17.18 8.86
CA SER A 313 -1.22 -16.73 7.48
C SER A 313 -1.63 -17.89 6.57
N PRO A 314 -2.53 -17.71 5.61
CA PRO A 314 -2.92 -18.77 4.67
C PRO A 314 -1.79 -19.11 3.69
N LEU A 315 -0.73 -18.30 3.63
CA LEU A 315 0.48 -18.60 2.86
C LEU A 315 1.47 -19.47 3.65
N SER A 316 1.20 -19.77 4.91
CA SER A 316 2.06 -20.59 5.75
C SER A 316 2.04 -22.04 5.27
N LYS A 317 3.18 -22.73 5.39
CA LYS A 317 3.24 -24.19 5.19
C LYS A 317 2.46 -24.96 6.26
N LEU A 318 2.13 -24.30 7.36
CA LEU A 318 1.37 -24.87 8.47
C LEU A 318 -0.14 -24.65 8.32
N SER A 319 -0.59 -24.00 7.24
CA SER A 319 -2.01 -23.74 7.02
C SER A 319 -2.77 -25.03 6.68
N SER A 320 -3.84 -25.29 7.43
CA SER A 320 -4.90 -26.25 7.12
C SER A 320 -6.16 -25.53 6.63
N TYR A 321 -7.13 -26.28 6.09
CA TYR A 321 -8.46 -25.74 5.73
C TYR A 321 -9.10 -24.96 6.88
N ASP A 322 -9.08 -25.49 8.11
CA ASP A 322 -9.66 -24.80 9.28
C ASP A 322 -8.98 -23.46 9.56
N THR A 323 -7.65 -23.40 9.47
CA THR A 323 -6.89 -22.15 9.72
C THR A 323 -7.08 -21.13 8.61
N ILE A 324 -7.35 -21.59 7.39
CA ILE A 324 -7.70 -20.74 6.25
C ILE A 324 -9.09 -20.15 6.47
N ASP A 325 -10.07 -20.96 6.90
CA ASP A 325 -11.41 -20.49 7.22
C ASP A 325 -11.39 -19.49 8.38
N GLU A 326 -10.57 -19.71 9.40
CA GLU A 326 -10.33 -18.74 10.47
C GLU A 326 -9.75 -17.43 9.92
N PHE A 327 -8.76 -17.50 9.03
CA PHE A 327 -8.21 -16.32 8.37
C PHE A 327 -9.26 -15.54 7.60
N LEU A 328 -10.12 -16.24 6.83
CA LEU A 328 -11.19 -15.63 6.06
C LEU A 328 -12.21 -14.95 6.99
N SER A 329 -12.55 -15.56 8.13
CA SER A 329 -13.42 -14.97 9.14
C SER A 329 -12.86 -13.67 9.72
N TYR A 330 -11.57 -13.64 10.08
CA TYR A 330 -10.90 -12.42 10.55
C TYR A 330 -10.83 -11.34 9.45
N LYS A 331 -10.53 -11.74 8.21
CA LYS A 331 -10.52 -10.84 7.04
C LYS A 331 -11.89 -10.17 6.89
N GLU A 332 -12.97 -10.94 6.87
CA GLU A 332 -14.34 -10.41 6.76
C GLU A 332 -14.71 -9.48 7.92
N LYS A 333 -14.35 -9.86 9.15
CA LYS A 333 -14.58 -9.02 10.33
C LYS A 333 -13.94 -7.64 10.16
N TYR A 334 -12.67 -7.57 9.75
CA TYR A 334 -11.99 -6.29 9.56
C TYR A 334 -12.55 -5.51 8.38
N ILE A 335 -12.87 -6.17 7.27
CA ILE A 335 -13.54 -5.53 6.12
C ILE A 335 -14.86 -4.87 6.57
N ARG A 336 -15.71 -5.58 7.33
CA ARG A 336 -16.98 -5.06 7.84
C ARG A 336 -16.77 -3.87 8.77
N GLN A 337 -15.82 -3.95 9.71
CA GLN A 337 -15.53 -2.84 10.64
C GLN A 337 -15.07 -1.57 9.91
N ILE A 338 -14.13 -1.71 8.98
CA ILE A 338 -13.58 -0.58 8.21
C ILE A 338 -14.67 0.01 7.30
N SER A 339 -15.36 -0.83 6.52
CA SER A 339 -16.40 -0.38 5.58
C SER A 339 -17.58 0.28 6.29
N ASN A 340 -18.06 -0.26 7.41
CA ASN A 340 -19.13 0.36 8.20
C ASN A 340 -18.75 1.76 8.65
N SER A 341 -17.54 1.91 9.20
CA SER A 341 -17.03 3.22 9.63
C SER A 341 -17.00 4.22 8.48
N ILE A 342 -16.51 3.80 7.30
CA ILE A 342 -16.48 4.66 6.10
C ILE A 342 -17.90 5.02 5.66
N PHE A 343 -18.82 4.05 5.62
CA PHE A 343 -20.18 4.25 5.16
C PHE A 343 -21.01 5.15 6.08
N GLU A 344 -20.71 5.19 7.38
CA GLU A 344 -21.29 6.17 8.31
C GLU A 344 -20.80 7.61 8.05
N MET A 345 -19.57 7.76 7.56
CA MET A 345 -18.96 9.07 7.27
C MET A 345 -19.30 9.61 5.87
N LEU A 346 -19.52 8.72 4.91
CA LEU A 346 -19.78 9.05 3.51
C LEU A 346 -20.90 10.10 3.31
N PRO A 347 -22.08 10.01 3.95
CA PRO A 347 -23.14 11.00 3.77
C PRO A 347 -22.74 12.42 4.23
N LYS A 348 -21.82 12.51 5.20
CA LYS A 348 -21.34 13.78 5.79
C LYS A 348 -20.22 14.42 4.98
N ALA A 349 -19.59 13.68 4.07
CA ALA A 349 -18.51 14.18 3.24
C ALA A 349 -18.98 15.26 2.25
N SER A 350 -18.09 16.20 1.95
CA SER A 350 -18.29 17.18 0.88
C SER A 350 -18.22 16.52 -0.51
N LEU A 351 -18.79 17.17 -1.52
CA LEU A 351 -18.78 16.64 -2.88
C LEU A 351 -17.36 16.50 -3.43
N SER A 352 -16.44 17.41 -3.10
CA SER A 352 -15.03 17.34 -3.52
C SER A 352 -14.33 16.12 -2.91
N GLN A 353 -14.56 15.85 -1.62
CA GLN A 353 -14.02 14.69 -0.93
C GLN A 353 -14.56 13.37 -1.53
N LEU A 354 -15.86 13.31 -1.81
CA LEU A 354 -16.47 12.15 -2.45
C LEU A 354 -15.93 11.91 -3.86
N ARG A 355 -15.73 12.98 -4.65
CA ARG A 355 -15.10 12.92 -5.98
C ARG A 355 -13.65 12.45 -5.91
N ALA A 356 -12.87 12.92 -4.95
CA ALA A 356 -11.51 12.45 -4.75
C ALA A 356 -11.51 10.96 -4.40
N TYR A 357 -12.37 10.54 -3.48
CA TYR A 357 -12.43 9.16 -3.02
C TYR A 357 -12.88 8.17 -4.10
N ILE A 358 -13.94 8.49 -4.84
CA ILE A 358 -14.40 7.61 -5.94
C ILE A 358 -13.31 7.45 -7.01
N ASN A 359 -12.59 8.52 -7.34
CA ASN A 359 -11.48 8.45 -8.31
C ASN A 359 -10.32 7.57 -7.82
N ILE A 360 -10.01 7.61 -6.52
CA ILE A 360 -9.05 6.68 -5.91
C ILE A 360 -9.52 5.23 -6.08
N LEU A 361 -10.77 4.94 -5.73
CA LEU A 361 -11.33 3.58 -5.82
C LEU A 361 -11.38 3.07 -7.27
N MET A 362 -11.82 3.90 -8.22
CA MET A 362 -11.83 3.55 -9.65
C MET A 362 -10.41 3.27 -10.19
N MET A 363 -9.41 4.03 -9.74
CA MET A 363 -8.02 3.75 -10.11
C MET A 363 -7.53 2.44 -9.51
N LYS A 364 -7.83 2.17 -8.23
CA LYS A 364 -7.51 0.88 -7.59
C LYS A 364 -8.17 -0.29 -8.33
N GLU A 365 -9.46 -0.18 -8.62
CA GLU A 365 -10.22 -1.16 -9.40
C GLU A 365 -9.55 -1.43 -10.76
N LYS A 366 -9.27 -0.37 -11.53
CA LYS A 366 -8.57 -0.48 -12.83
C LYS A 366 -7.26 -1.26 -12.70
N LEU A 367 -6.47 -0.98 -11.67
CA LEU A 367 -5.19 -1.65 -11.42
C LEU A 367 -5.33 -3.10 -10.90
N LYS A 368 -6.40 -3.40 -10.15
CA LYS A 368 -6.69 -4.75 -9.62
C LYS A 368 -7.30 -5.69 -10.67
N ARG A 369 -7.99 -5.16 -11.68
CA ARG A 369 -8.54 -5.95 -12.81
C ARG A 369 -7.44 -6.62 -13.66
N LEU A 370 -6.18 -6.21 -13.53
CA LEU A 370 -5.03 -6.87 -14.16
C LEU A 370 -4.60 -8.06 -13.29
N ASN A 371 -5.19 -9.23 -13.56
CA ASN A 371 -5.17 -10.35 -12.60
C ASN A 371 -3.82 -11.09 -12.51
N GLN A 372 -2.93 -10.96 -13.51
CA GLN A 372 -1.66 -11.68 -13.53
C GLN A 372 -0.52 -10.84 -14.10
N TYR A 373 0.51 -10.64 -13.27
CA TYR A 373 1.78 -10.04 -13.64
C TYR A 373 2.86 -11.12 -13.84
N PRO A 374 3.99 -10.80 -14.48
CA PRO A 374 5.01 -11.79 -14.84
C PRO A 374 5.69 -12.51 -13.67
N HIS A 375 5.82 -11.86 -12.50
CA HIS A 375 6.72 -12.36 -11.45
C HIS A 375 5.99 -12.84 -10.18
N ALA A 376 5.02 -12.06 -9.69
CA ALA A 376 4.20 -12.44 -8.53
C ALA A 376 2.73 -12.55 -8.91
N LYS A 377 2.10 -13.61 -8.41
CA LYS A 377 0.69 -13.93 -8.61
C LYS A 377 -0.08 -13.63 -7.35
N ARG A 378 -1.34 -13.25 -7.56
CA ARG A 378 -2.29 -13.08 -6.48
C ARG A 378 -2.65 -14.44 -5.88
N TYR A 379 -2.75 -14.46 -4.55
CA TYR A 379 -3.38 -15.55 -3.84
C TYR A 379 -4.90 -15.45 -3.93
N ILE A 380 -5.54 -16.54 -4.35
CA ILE A 380 -6.98 -16.60 -4.60
C ILE A 380 -7.56 -17.66 -3.67
N TYR A 381 -8.53 -17.24 -2.86
CA TYR A 381 -9.55 -18.07 -2.21
C TYR A 381 -10.91 -17.50 -2.51
#